data_AF-T1P960-F1
#
_entry.id   AF-T1P960-F1
#
_cell.length_a   1.000
_cell.length_b   1.000
_cell.length_c   1.000
_cell.angle_alpha   90.00
_cell.angle_beta   90.00
_cell.angle_gamma   90.00
#
_symmetry.space_group_name_H-M   'P 1'
#
loop_
_entity.id
_entity.type
_entity.pdbx_description
1 polymer ?
#
loop_
_entity_poly.entity_id
_entity_poly.type
_entity_poly.pdbx_seq_one_letter_code
_entity_poly.pdbx_strand_id
1 'polypeptide(L)'
;MDATKFATFFGNVPTFTIPGRTFPVDVLFSKNPCEDYVESAVKQALQIHLTPNEGDMLIFMPGQEDIEVTCEVLAERLLEIDNAPELSILPIYSQLPSDLQAKIFQRSAEGIRKCVVATNIAETSLTVDGIIYVIDSGFCKLKVYNPRIGMDALQIYPISQANANQRSGRAGRTGPGQAYRLYTQRQYKDELLPLTVPEIQRTNLANTVLLLKSLGVVDLLQFHFMDPPPQDNILNSLYQLWILGALDHTGALTPLGRQMAEFPLDPPQCQMLIVSCQMECSAEVLIIVSMLSVPSIFYRPKGREEEADGVREKFQVPESDHLTYLNVYLQWKLNNYSSNWCNEHFIHIKAMRKVREVRQQLKDIMIQQKLSVKSCGTDWDIIRKCICSAYFYQAARLKGIGEYVNLRTGMPCHLHPTSALYGLGTTPDYVVYHELVMTAKEYMQCATAVDGYWLAELGPMFFSVKETGRSGREKKKQAAEHLKEMETQMRLAQEEMEERKLKAAQREEQLANKQEIATPGHATPRRTPSKIGL
;
A
#
# COMPACT_ATOMS: atom_id res chain seq x y z
N MET A 1 10.87 12.17 -14.78
CA MET A 1 10.39 13.26 -13.89
C MET A 1 10.32 14.52 -14.71
N ASP A 2 9.24 15.28 -14.56
CA ASP A 2 9.14 16.61 -15.14
C ASP A 2 9.90 17.60 -14.25
N ALA A 3 11.16 17.87 -14.61
CA ALA A 3 12.02 18.79 -13.86
C ALA A 3 11.44 20.22 -13.85
N THR A 4 10.64 20.59 -14.86
CA THR A 4 10.04 21.92 -14.93
C THR A 4 8.95 22.08 -13.88
N LYS A 5 8.08 21.08 -13.71
CA LYS A 5 7.05 21.08 -12.67
C LYS A 5 7.63 21.21 -11.27
N PHE A 6 8.70 20.48 -10.99
CA PHE A 6 9.42 20.57 -9.71
C PHE A 6 10.02 21.97 -9.53
N ALA A 7 10.68 22.51 -10.56
CA ALA A 7 11.27 23.84 -10.51
C ALA A 7 10.21 24.91 -10.22
N THR A 8 9.10 24.90 -10.94
CA THR A 8 7.99 25.84 -10.76
C THR A 8 7.41 25.78 -9.36
N PHE A 9 7.21 24.58 -8.81
CA PHE A 9 6.67 24.40 -7.47
C PHE A 9 7.58 24.99 -6.37
N PHE A 10 8.90 24.84 -6.51
CA PHE A 10 9.88 25.37 -5.55
C PHE A 10 10.33 26.82 -5.85
N GLY A 11 9.56 27.58 -6.63
CA GLY A 11 9.85 28.99 -6.90
C GLY A 11 10.83 29.22 -8.06
N ASN A 12 10.69 28.43 -9.13
CA ASN A 12 11.51 28.46 -10.35
C ASN A 12 13.01 28.24 -10.07
N VAL A 13 13.32 27.23 -9.25
CA VAL A 13 14.73 26.89 -8.97
C VAL A 13 15.49 26.47 -10.24
N PRO A 14 16.78 26.78 -10.36
CA PRO A 14 17.60 26.37 -11.49
C PRO A 14 17.60 24.84 -11.69
N THR A 15 17.46 24.40 -12.94
CA THR A 15 17.55 22.98 -13.30
C THR A 15 18.87 22.70 -13.98
N PHE A 16 19.52 21.59 -13.59
CA PHE A 16 20.74 21.11 -14.23
C PHE A 16 20.48 19.73 -14.81
N THR A 17 20.60 19.59 -16.13
CA THR A 17 20.38 18.32 -16.83
C THR A 17 21.72 17.66 -17.12
N ILE A 18 21.97 16.51 -16.50
CA ILE A 18 23.13 15.68 -16.81
C ILE A 18 22.80 14.88 -18.08
N PRO A 19 23.53 15.05 -19.19
CA PRO A 19 23.32 14.24 -20.38
C PRO A 19 23.63 12.77 -20.02
N GLY A 20 22.61 11.92 -20.09
CA GLY A 20 22.75 10.49 -19.80
C GLY A 20 23.71 9.82 -20.79
N ARG A 21 24.48 8.84 -20.30
CA ARG A 21 25.31 7.97 -21.15
C ARG A 21 24.47 6.81 -21.71
N THR A 22 23.46 7.15 -22.51
CA THR A 22 22.62 6.15 -23.20
C THR A 22 22.95 6.12 -24.68
N PHE A 23 23.12 4.92 -25.21
CA PHE A 23 23.26 4.67 -26.63
C PHE A 23 21.89 4.85 -27.34
N PRO A 24 21.89 5.10 -28.66
CA PRO A 24 20.65 5.24 -29.42
C PRO A 24 19.83 3.94 -29.37
N VAL A 25 18.51 4.09 -29.26
CA VAL A 25 17.55 2.99 -29.26
C VAL A 25 16.56 3.18 -30.40
N ASP A 26 16.50 2.20 -31.31
CA ASP A 26 15.51 2.19 -32.38
C ASP A 26 14.16 1.72 -31.83
N VAL A 27 13.15 2.57 -31.90
CA VAL A 27 11.80 2.29 -31.39
C VAL A 27 10.89 1.86 -32.53
N LEU A 28 10.40 0.63 -32.45
CA LEU A 28 9.52 -0.01 -33.42
C LEU A 28 8.13 -0.15 -32.80
N PHE A 29 7.09 0.24 -33.54
CA PHE A 29 5.70 0.13 -33.11
C PHE A 29 4.98 -0.96 -33.91
N SER A 30 4.04 -1.65 -33.27
CA SER A 30 3.12 -2.53 -33.98
C SER A 30 2.29 -1.74 -35.00
N LYS A 31 2.00 -2.38 -36.15
CA LYS A 31 1.14 -1.78 -37.19
C LYS A 31 -0.33 -1.80 -36.80
N ASN A 32 -0.76 -2.85 -36.11
CA ASN A 32 -2.14 -3.06 -35.68
C ASN A 32 -2.19 -3.16 -34.14
N PRO A 33 -3.32 -2.79 -33.51
CA PRO A 33 -3.53 -3.06 -32.09
C PRO A 33 -3.40 -4.55 -31.79
N CYS A 34 -2.64 -4.90 -30.76
CA CYS A 34 -2.53 -6.28 -30.28
C CYS A 34 -3.70 -6.62 -29.36
N GLU A 35 -4.46 -7.66 -29.70
CA GLU A 35 -5.55 -8.17 -28.84
C GLU A 35 -4.98 -8.99 -27.66
N ASP A 36 -4.03 -9.88 -27.95
CA ASP A 36 -3.30 -10.66 -26.95
C ASP A 36 -1.83 -10.19 -26.89
N TYR A 37 -1.50 -9.48 -25.81
CA TYR A 37 -0.14 -8.98 -25.58
C TYR A 37 0.84 -10.08 -25.15
N VAL A 38 0.38 -11.19 -24.57
CA VAL A 38 1.23 -12.32 -24.18
C VAL A 38 1.68 -13.06 -25.43
N GLU A 39 0.74 -13.45 -26.28
CA GLU A 39 1.05 -14.16 -27.52
C GLU A 39 1.91 -13.30 -28.45
N SER A 40 1.60 -12.00 -28.56
CA SER A 40 2.37 -11.06 -29.37
C SER A 40 3.81 -10.89 -28.87
N ALA A 41 4.01 -10.84 -27.54
CA ALA A 41 5.34 -10.75 -26.96
C ALA A 41 6.16 -12.02 -27.20
N VAL A 42 5.56 -13.20 -27.07
CA VAL A 42 6.22 -14.48 -27.35
C VAL A 42 6.65 -14.56 -28.82
N LYS A 43 5.74 -14.22 -29.76
CA LYS A 43 6.06 -14.18 -31.20
C LYS A 43 7.23 -13.26 -31.49
N GLN A 44 7.22 -12.05 -30.92
CA GLN A 44 8.29 -11.07 -31.11
C GLN A 44 9.62 -11.54 -30.48
N ALA A 45 9.59 -12.18 -29.31
CA ALA A 45 10.77 -12.74 -28.65
C ALA A 45 11.41 -13.87 -29.47
N LEU A 46 10.60 -14.79 -30.00
CA LEU A 46 11.07 -15.87 -30.87
C LEU A 46 11.67 -15.32 -32.17
N GLN A 47 11.03 -14.33 -32.79
CA GLN A 47 11.56 -13.69 -33.99
C GLN A 47 12.95 -13.08 -33.75
N ILE A 48 13.12 -12.38 -32.62
CA ILE A 48 14.40 -11.80 -32.23
C ILE A 48 15.43 -12.90 -31.95
N HIS A 49 15.04 -13.97 -31.24
CA HIS A 49 15.92 -15.09 -30.88
C HIS A 49 16.46 -15.86 -32.08
N LEU A 50 15.61 -16.13 -33.08
CA LEU A 50 15.99 -16.84 -34.30
C LEU A 50 16.86 -16.00 -35.25
N THR A 51 16.96 -14.69 -35.02
CA THR A 51 17.84 -13.81 -35.78
C THR A 51 19.27 -13.90 -35.21
N PRO A 52 20.33 -14.01 -36.05
CA PRO A 52 21.72 -14.28 -35.62
C PRO A 52 22.42 -13.10 -34.91
N ASN A 53 21.67 -12.13 -34.40
CA ASN A 53 22.24 -10.97 -33.70
C ASN A 53 22.55 -11.32 -32.23
N GLU A 54 23.55 -10.69 -31.63
CA GLU A 54 23.84 -10.88 -30.20
C GLU A 54 23.03 -9.90 -29.35
N GLY A 55 22.78 -10.26 -28.08
CA GLY A 55 22.14 -9.38 -27.10
C GLY A 55 20.99 -10.04 -26.35
N ASP A 56 20.89 -9.72 -25.07
CA ASP A 56 19.83 -10.23 -24.20
C ASP A 56 18.53 -9.45 -24.40
N MET A 57 17.42 -10.10 -24.06
CA MET A 57 16.06 -9.60 -24.24
C MET A 57 15.43 -9.30 -22.88
N LEU A 58 14.67 -8.21 -22.81
CA LEU A 58 13.85 -7.83 -21.66
C LEU A 58 12.40 -7.62 -22.11
N ILE A 59 11.49 -8.44 -21.59
CA ILE A 59 10.06 -8.36 -21.86
C ILE A 59 9.35 -7.75 -20.67
N PHE A 60 8.57 -6.68 -20.88
CA PHE A 60 7.74 -6.08 -19.85
C PHE A 60 6.33 -6.68 -19.87
N MET A 61 5.94 -7.30 -18.76
CA MET A 61 4.61 -7.85 -18.52
C MET A 61 3.95 -7.24 -17.28
N PRO A 62 2.60 -7.14 -17.24
CA PRO A 62 1.93 -6.39 -16.19
C PRO A 62 1.91 -7.07 -14.81
N GLY A 63 1.91 -8.40 -14.73
CA GLY A 63 1.83 -9.12 -13.46
C GLY A 63 2.50 -10.50 -13.45
N GLN A 64 2.48 -11.17 -12.29
CA GLN A 64 3.08 -12.49 -12.09
C GLN A 64 2.49 -13.55 -13.02
N GLU A 65 1.16 -13.66 -13.07
CA GLU A 65 0.45 -14.63 -13.93
C GLU A 65 0.85 -14.45 -15.40
N ASP A 66 0.85 -13.22 -15.89
CA ASP A 66 1.27 -12.89 -17.26
C ASP A 66 2.74 -13.29 -17.51
N ILE A 67 3.63 -13.05 -16.55
CA ILE A 67 5.06 -13.42 -16.65
C ILE A 67 5.22 -14.93 -16.76
N GLU A 68 4.57 -15.68 -15.87
CA GLU A 68 4.70 -17.14 -15.82
C GLU A 68 4.14 -17.80 -17.08
N VAL A 69 2.95 -17.37 -17.53
CA VAL A 69 2.37 -17.84 -18.80
C VAL A 69 3.27 -17.49 -19.98
N THR A 70 3.83 -16.27 -20.03
CA THR A 70 4.77 -15.88 -21.09
C THR A 70 6.00 -16.79 -21.10
N CYS A 71 6.57 -17.11 -19.93
CA CYS A 71 7.72 -18.00 -19.82
C CYS A 71 7.40 -19.44 -20.26
N GLU A 72 6.25 -19.97 -19.83
CA GLU A 72 5.77 -21.32 -20.18
C GLU A 72 5.54 -21.42 -21.69
N VAL A 73 4.76 -20.52 -22.29
CA VAL A 73 4.46 -20.53 -23.72
C VAL A 73 5.72 -20.29 -24.56
N LEU A 74 6.64 -19.42 -24.11
CA LEU A 74 7.91 -19.20 -24.80
C LEU A 74 8.78 -20.47 -24.80
N ALA A 75 8.82 -21.22 -23.68
CA ALA A 75 9.56 -22.47 -23.59
C ALA A 75 8.93 -23.57 -24.47
N GLU A 76 7.60 -23.71 -24.46
CA GLU A 76 6.88 -24.67 -25.30
C GLU A 76 7.12 -24.41 -26.78
N ARG A 77 6.96 -23.16 -27.23
CA ARG A 77 7.18 -22.79 -28.64
C ARG A 77 8.62 -22.94 -29.09
N LEU A 78 9.59 -22.78 -28.18
CA LEU A 78 10.99 -23.02 -28.50
C LEU A 78 11.28 -24.50 -28.76
N LEU A 79 10.60 -25.40 -28.04
CA LEU A 79 10.73 -26.85 -28.23
C LEU A 79 10.09 -27.34 -29.54
N GLU A 80 9.08 -26.63 -30.06
CA GLU A 80 8.45 -26.95 -31.35
C GLU A 80 9.32 -26.61 -32.57
N ILE A 81 10.37 -25.79 -32.39
CA ILE A 81 11.22 -25.31 -33.50
C ILE A 81 12.45 -26.21 -33.61
N ASP A 82 12.58 -26.89 -34.75
CA ASP A 82 13.77 -27.70 -35.06
C ASP A 82 15.05 -26.86 -35.12
N ASN A 83 16.10 -27.32 -34.43
CA ASN A 83 17.43 -26.68 -34.36
C ASN A 83 17.44 -25.24 -33.81
N ALA A 84 16.51 -24.87 -32.94
CA ALA A 84 16.55 -23.57 -32.27
C ALA A 84 17.76 -23.45 -31.31
N PRO A 85 18.45 -22.29 -31.26
CA PRO A 85 19.48 -22.04 -30.25
C PRO A 85 18.90 -22.09 -28.83
N GLU A 86 19.70 -22.49 -27.84
CA GLU A 86 19.26 -22.48 -26.44
C GLU A 86 18.96 -21.06 -25.95
N LEU A 87 17.85 -20.91 -25.21
CA LEU A 87 17.42 -19.65 -24.62
C LEU A 87 17.24 -19.80 -23.10
N SER A 88 17.88 -18.95 -22.32
CA SER A 88 17.68 -18.89 -20.87
C SER A 88 16.51 -17.97 -20.54
N ILE A 89 15.36 -18.53 -20.16
CA ILE A 89 14.15 -17.79 -19.82
C ILE A 89 14.09 -17.57 -18.30
N LEU A 90 14.06 -16.32 -17.85
CA LEU A 90 14.13 -15.96 -16.43
C LEU A 90 13.00 -14.99 -16.04
N PRO A 91 12.05 -15.40 -15.17
CA PRO A 91 11.01 -14.50 -14.67
C PRO A 91 11.53 -13.59 -13.55
N ILE A 92 11.00 -12.37 -13.46
CA ILE A 92 11.22 -11.49 -12.31
C ILE A 92 9.99 -10.67 -11.92
N TYR A 93 9.56 -10.85 -10.67
CA TYR A 93 8.50 -10.10 -10.02
C TYR A 93 8.76 -9.98 -8.51
N SER A 94 8.08 -9.05 -7.84
CA SER A 94 8.38 -8.65 -6.44
C SER A 94 8.32 -9.80 -5.42
N GLN A 95 7.43 -10.77 -5.62
CA GLN A 95 7.24 -11.92 -4.71
C GLN A 95 8.23 -13.07 -4.95
N LEU A 96 9.06 -13.00 -6.01
CA LEU A 96 9.98 -14.08 -6.35
C LEU A 96 11.05 -14.26 -5.25
N PRO A 97 11.41 -15.49 -4.83
CA PRO A 97 12.49 -15.72 -3.87
C PRO A 97 13.82 -15.09 -4.32
N SER A 98 14.56 -14.48 -3.39
CA SER A 98 15.78 -13.71 -3.76
C SER A 98 16.85 -14.57 -4.45
N ASP A 99 16.86 -15.88 -4.21
CA ASP A 99 17.85 -16.78 -4.79
C ASP A 99 17.55 -16.98 -6.29
N LEU A 100 16.27 -16.94 -6.69
CA LEU A 100 15.85 -16.92 -8.09
C LEU A 100 16.01 -15.54 -8.71
N GLN A 101 15.73 -14.46 -7.95
CA GLN A 101 16.03 -13.10 -8.41
C GLN A 101 17.53 -12.92 -8.70
N ALA A 102 18.41 -13.51 -7.89
CA ALA A 102 19.86 -13.41 -8.09
C ALA A 102 20.34 -14.04 -9.41
N LYS A 103 19.63 -15.06 -9.93
CA LYS A 103 19.98 -15.75 -11.18
C LYS A 103 19.97 -14.81 -12.39
N ILE A 104 19.15 -13.76 -12.39
CA ILE A 104 19.05 -12.83 -13.52
C ILE A 104 20.36 -12.06 -13.76
N PHE A 105 21.13 -11.82 -12.70
CA PHE A 105 22.39 -11.08 -12.74
C PHE A 105 23.57 -11.98 -13.11
N GLN A 106 23.41 -13.30 -13.04
CA GLN A 106 24.45 -14.23 -13.44
C GLN A 106 24.60 -14.17 -14.96
N ARG A 107 25.84 -14.13 -15.43
CA ARG A 107 26.12 -14.14 -16.88
C ARG A 107 25.69 -15.49 -17.46
N SER A 108 24.99 -15.46 -18.59
CA SER A 108 24.66 -16.69 -19.32
C SER A 108 25.93 -17.39 -19.81
N ALA A 109 25.85 -18.71 -20.01
CA ALA A 109 26.94 -19.45 -20.64
C ALA A 109 27.19 -18.95 -22.08
N GLU A 110 28.41 -19.14 -22.58
CA GLU A 110 28.80 -18.67 -23.91
C GLU A 110 27.87 -19.26 -24.99
N GLY A 111 27.30 -18.40 -25.83
CA GLY A 111 26.37 -18.77 -26.89
C GLY A 111 24.89 -18.85 -26.49
N ILE A 112 24.55 -18.74 -25.19
CA ILE A 112 23.15 -18.77 -24.74
C ILE A 112 22.64 -17.35 -24.52
N ARG A 113 21.56 -16.99 -25.23
CA ARG A 113 20.87 -15.70 -25.03
C ARG A 113 20.00 -15.75 -23.77
N LYS A 114 19.95 -14.64 -23.03
CA LYS A 114 19.03 -14.47 -21.90
C LYS A 114 17.76 -13.76 -22.32
N CYS A 115 16.61 -14.27 -21.90
CA CYS A 115 15.32 -13.61 -21.98
C CYS A 115 14.78 -13.39 -20.56
N VAL A 116 14.76 -12.13 -20.12
CA VAL A 116 14.21 -11.74 -18.83
C VAL A 116 12.78 -11.25 -19.03
N VAL A 117 11.82 -11.85 -18.32
CA VAL A 117 10.41 -11.42 -18.35
C VAL A 117 10.08 -10.76 -17.02
N ALA A 118 9.77 -9.47 -17.04
CA ALA A 118 9.79 -8.60 -15.87
C ALA A 118 8.54 -7.71 -15.74
N THR A 119 8.19 -7.38 -14.49
CA THR A 119 7.29 -6.27 -14.18
C THR A 119 8.01 -4.91 -14.29
N ASN A 120 7.34 -3.83 -13.87
CA ASN A 120 7.93 -2.49 -13.71
C ASN A 120 9.13 -2.44 -12.74
N ILE A 121 9.46 -3.52 -12.01
CA ILE A 121 10.71 -3.62 -11.24
C ILE A 121 11.96 -3.37 -12.11
N ALA A 122 11.91 -3.79 -13.37
CA ALA A 122 13.00 -3.58 -14.34
C ALA A 122 13.00 -2.17 -14.96
N GLU A 123 11.96 -1.36 -14.73
CA GLU A 123 11.81 -0.04 -15.32
C GLU A 123 12.72 1.01 -14.67
N THR A 124 12.90 0.96 -13.36
CA THR A 124 13.71 1.91 -12.57
C THR A 124 14.80 1.21 -11.76
N SER A 125 14.40 0.26 -10.92
CA SER A 125 15.16 -0.20 -9.76
C SER A 125 16.20 -1.26 -10.07
N LEU A 126 16.12 -1.90 -11.22
CA LEU A 126 16.98 -3.02 -11.58
C LEU A 126 17.74 -2.76 -12.88
N THR A 127 19.02 -3.10 -12.92
CA THR A 127 19.87 -2.98 -14.10
C THR A 127 20.37 -4.38 -14.46
N VAL A 128 19.81 -4.98 -15.51
CA VAL A 128 20.32 -6.24 -16.05
C VAL A 128 21.32 -5.88 -17.15
N ASP A 129 22.55 -6.35 -17.00
CA ASP A 129 23.59 -6.13 -17.99
C ASP A 129 23.34 -7.02 -19.21
N GLY A 130 23.67 -6.50 -20.40
CA GLY A 130 23.57 -7.23 -21.67
C GLY A 130 22.26 -7.05 -22.44
N ILE A 131 21.28 -6.33 -21.88
CA ILE A 131 20.00 -6.08 -22.56
C ILE A 131 20.18 -5.14 -23.76
N ILE A 132 19.90 -5.66 -24.95
CA ILE A 132 19.92 -4.92 -26.23
C ILE A 132 18.51 -4.83 -26.81
N TYR A 133 17.65 -5.80 -26.50
CA TYR A 133 16.28 -5.88 -27.01
C TYR A 133 15.27 -5.69 -25.89
N VAL A 134 14.34 -4.76 -26.07
CA VAL A 134 13.20 -4.56 -25.16
C VAL A 134 11.91 -4.87 -25.91
N ILE A 135 11.03 -5.64 -25.29
CA ILE A 135 9.66 -5.89 -25.76
C ILE A 135 8.70 -5.32 -24.71
N ASP A 136 7.89 -4.35 -25.09
CA ASP A 136 6.99 -3.64 -24.19
C ASP A 136 5.53 -3.91 -24.55
N SER A 137 4.82 -4.62 -23.65
CA SER A 137 3.38 -4.86 -23.75
C SER A 137 2.55 -3.57 -23.61
N GLY A 138 3.11 -2.50 -23.02
CA GLY A 138 2.39 -1.24 -22.82
C GLY A 138 1.49 -1.20 -21.59
N PHE A 139 1.53 -2.22 -20.73
CA PHE A 139 0.69 -2.31 -19.52
C PHE A 139 1.50 -2.38 -18.23
N CYS A 140 0.85 -2.02 -17.12
CA CYS A 140 1.34 -2.19 -15.76
C CYS A 140 0.17 -2.41 -14.79
N LYS A 141 0.39 -3.13 -13.69
CA LYS A 141 -0.58 -3.20 -12.59
C LYS A 141 -0.34 -2.03 -11.63
N LEU A 142 -1.38 -1.24 -11.37
CA LEU A 142 -1.35 -0.13 -10.42
C LEU A 142 -2.40 -0.34 -9.34
N LYS A 143 -2.01 -0.01 -8.09
CA LYS A 143 -2.93 0.07 -6.96
C LYS A 143 -3.74 1.37 -7.08
N VAL A 144 -5.07 1.23 -7.13
CA VAL A 144 -6.03 2.33 -7.22
C VAL A 144 -7.03 2.22 -6.09
N TYR A 145 -7.17 3.30 -5.33
CA TYR A 145 -8.09 3.42 -4.22
C TYR A 145 -9.43 3.99 -4.68
N ASN A 146 -10.53 3.31 -4.35
CA ASN A 146 -11.87 3.83 -4.51
C ASN A 146 -12.39 4.38 -3.17
N PRO A 147 -12.51 5.72 -3.01
CA PRO A 147 -12.90 6.32 -1.74
C PRO A 147 -14.35 6.00 -1.35
N ARG A 148 -15.27 5.82 -2.30
CA ARG A 148 -16.68 5.57 -1.97
C ARG A 148 -16.90 4.24 -1.29
N ILE A 149 -16.12 3.26 -1.72
CA ILE A 149 -16.18 1.88 -1.20
C ILE A 149 -15.15 1.70 -0.07
N GLY A 150 -14.09 2.50 -0.06
CA GLY A 150 -12.96 2.35 0.87
C GLY A 150 -12.11 1.12 0.54
N MET A 151 -11.95 0.81 -0.75
CA MET A 151 -11.32 -0.41 -1.24
C MET A 151 -10.13 -0.07 -2.14
N ASP A 152 -9.05 -0.84 -1.97
CA ASP A 152 -7.91 -0.84 -2.88
C ASP A 152 -8.12 -1.91 -3.95
N ALA A 153 -8.02 -1.52 -5.22
CA ALA A 153 -8.07 -2.43 -6.35
C ALA A 153 -6.71 -2.45 -7.05
N LEU A 154 -6.23 -3.65 -7.40
CA LEU A 154 -5.07 -3.81 -8.27
C LEU A 154 -5.58 -4.04 -9.68
N GLN A 155 -5.48 -3.03 -10.54
CA GLN A 155 -5.98 -3.10 -11.90
C GLN A 155 -4.84 -2.91 -12.91
N ILE A 156 -5.02 -3.53 -14.08
CA ILE A 156 -4.12 -3.36 -15.23
C ILE A 156 -4.46 -2.03 -15.89
N TYR A 157 -3.48 -1.15 -16.00
CA TYR A 157 -3.58 0.12 -16.69
C TYR A 157 -2.53 0.23 -17.80
N PRO A 158 -2.85 0.96 -18.90
CA PRO A 158 -1.84 1.35 -19.86
C PRO A 158 -0.79 2.24 -19.19
N ILE A 159 0.47 2.08 -19.62
CA ILE A 159 1.58 2.86 -19.08
C ILE A 159 1.57 4.31 -19.58
N SER A 160 2.27 5.21 -18.90
CA SER A 160 2.48 6.57 -19.44
C SER A 160 3.55 6.58 -20.54
N GLN A 161 3.55 7.62 -21.36
CA GLN A 161 4.61 7.87 -22.33
C GLN A 161 5.99 7.96 -21.66
N ALA A 162 6.06 8.53 -20.45
CA ALA A 162 7.27 8.58 -19.65
C ALA A 162 7.76 7.18 -19.22
N ASN A 163 6.86 6.26 -18.85
CA ASN A 163 7.25 4.87 -18.55
C ASN A 163 7.72 4.14 -19.81
N ALA A 164 6.97 4.27 -20.91
CA ALA A 164 7.33 3.66 -22.19
C ALA A 164 8.73 4.09 -22.65
N ASN A 165 9.08 5.36 -22.46
CA ASN A 165 10.40 5.89 -22.77
C ASN A 165 11.49 5.36 -21.82
N GLN A 166 11.19 5.20 -20.53
CA GLN A 166 12.12 4.57 -19.58
C GLN A 166 12.35 3.09 -19.89
N ARG A 167 11.30 2.35 -20.25
CA ARG A 167 11.36 0.95 -20.67
C ARG A 167 12.22 0.79 -21.92
N SER A 168 11.96 1.57 -22.97
CA SER A 168 12.81 1.55 -24.18
C SER A 168 14.26 1.95 -23.88
N GLY A 169 14.48 2.88 -22.95
CA GLY A 169 15.82 3.29 -22.52
C GLY A 169 16.65 2.17 -21.88
N ARG A 170 16.03 1.03 -21.49
CA ARG A 170 16.75 -0.15 -20.97
C ARG A 170 17.58 -0.86 -22.05
N ALA A 171 17.16 -0.80 -23.30
CA ALA A 171 17.92 -1.33 -24.44
C ALA A 171 19.21 -0.54 -24.72
N GLY A 172 19.26 0.74 -24.36
CA GLY A 172 20.36 1.65 -24.69
C GLY A 172 21.45 1.77 -23.62
N ARG A 173 21.54 0.82 -22.68
CA ARG A 173 22.44 0.93 -21.52
C ARG A 173 23.84 0.43 -21.79
N THR A 174 23.97 -0.68 -22.49
CA THR A 174 25.25 -1.34 -22.80
C THR A 174 25.75 -1.00 -24.20
N GLY A 175 24.84 -0.80 -25.16
CA GLY A 175 25.15 -0.47 -26.55
C GLY A 175 23.90 -0.02 -27.31
N PRO A 176 24.01 0.24 -28.62
CA PRO A 176 22.85 0.50 -29.47
C PRO A 176 21.83 -0.64 -29.36
N GLY A 177 20.56 -0.30 -29.16
CA GLY A 177 19.52 -1.27 -28.86
C GLY A 177 18.24 -1.06 -29.66
N GLN A 178 17.30 -1.99 -29.51
CA GLN A 178 16.00 -1.93 -30.17
C GLN A 178 14.88 -2.13 -29.14
N ALA A 179 13.83 -1.33 -29.27
CA ALA A 179 12.64 -1.42 -28.43
C ALA A 179 11.41 -1.67 -29.30
N TYR A 180 10.79 -2.83 -29.10
CA TYR A 180 9.57 -3.29 -29.76
C TYR A 180 8.38 -2.98 -28.86
N ARG A 181 7.55 -2.02 -29.28
CA ARG A 181 6.30 -1.65 -28.60
C ARG A 181 5.15 -2.41 -29.25
N LEU A 182 4.45 -3.22 -28.46
CA LEU A 182 3.32 -4.06 -28.92
C LEU A 182 2.01 -3.27 -29.11
N TYR A 183 2.12 -1.95 -29.20
CA TYR A 183 1.02 -1.02 -29.42
C TYR A 183 1.37 -0.09 -30.57
N THR A 184 0.35 0.48 -31.19
CA THR A 184 0.54 1.35 -32.36
C THR A 184 1.10 2.71 -31.97
N GLN A 185 1.73 3.39 -32.93
CA GLN A 185 2.21 4.76 -32.72
C GLN A 185 1.05 5.73 -32.40
N ARG A 186 -0.15 5.46 -32.91
CA ARG A 186 -1.35 6.25 -32.60
C ARG A 186 -1.74 6.10 -31.14
N GLN A 187 -1.81 4.87 -30.63
CA GLN A 187 -2.10 4.61 -29.21
C GLN A 187 -1.08 5.29 -28.30
N TYR A 188 0.21 5.25 -28.67
CA TYR A 188 1.26 5.93 -27.90
C TYR A 188 1.04 7.45 -27.78
N LYS A 189 0.59 8.12 -28.86
CA LYS A 189 0.44 9.58 -28.89
C LYS A 189 -0.91 10.05 -28.34
N ASP A 190 -1.99 9.34 -28.68
CA ASP A 190 -3.36 9.80 -28.45
C ASP A 190 -4.01 9.16 -27.21
N GLU A 191 -3.64 7.92 -26.84
CA GLU A 191 -4.27 7.19 -25.73
C GLU A 191 -3.43 7.19 -24.45
N LEU A 192 -2.09 7.10 -24.57
CA LEU A 192 -1.22 7.06 -23.39
C LEU A 192 -1.04 8.45 -22.76
N LEU A 193 -1.20 8.52 -21.45
CA LEU A 193 -0.96 9.73 -20.67
C LEU A 193 0.52 10.15 -20.76
N PRO A 194 0.85 11.45 -20.83
CA PRO A 194 2.24 11.91 -20.88
C PRO A 194 3.07 11.48 -19.66
N LEU A 195 2.48 11.59 -18.47
CA LEU A 195 3.10 11.27 -17.18
C LEU A 195 2.21 10.31 -16.39
N THR A 196 2.81 9.53 -15.49
CA THR A 196 2.05 8.68 -14.57
C THR A 196 1.26 9.53 -13.58
N VAL A 197 0.04 9.06 -13.26
CA VAL A 197 -0.76 9.66 -12.19
C VAL A 197 0.00 9.52 -10.85
N PRO A 198 0.23 10.62 -10.13
CA PRO A 198 0.91 10.63 -8.83
C PRO A 198 0.28 9.67 -7.82
N GLU A 199 1.10 9.10 -6.94
CA GLU A 199 0.64 8.12 -5.95
C GLU A 199 -0.40 8.71 -4.97
N ILE A 200 -0.19 9.95 -4.52
CA ILE A 200 -1.10 10.67 -3.62
C ILE A 200 -2.53 10.78 -4.16
N GLN A 201 -2.72 10.75 -5.48
CA GLN A 201 -4.05 10.86 -6.09
C GLN A 201 -4.78 9.52 -6.20
N ARG A 202 -4.07 8.39 -5.99
CA ARG A 202 -4.58 7.05 -6.27
C ARG A 202 -4.48 6.07 -5.10
N THR A 203 -3.98 6.48 -3.93
CA THR A 203 -3.87 5.64 -2.72
C THR A 203 -4.72 6.18 -1.57
N ASN A 204 -4.94 5.36 -0.54
CA ASN A 204 -5.57 5.80 0.70
C ASN A 204 -4.63 6.77 1.44
N LEU A 205 -5.17 7.92 1.86
CA LEU A 205 -4.42 9.00 2.51
C LEU A 205 -4.51 8.97 4.03
N ALA A 206 -5.14 7.97 4.66
CA ALA A 206 -5.35 7.94 6.11
C ALA A 206 -4.05 8.13 6.91
N ASN A 207 -2.99 7.41 6.55
CA ASN A 207 -1.69 7.57 7.21
C ASN A 207 -1.05 8.94 6.93
N THR A 208 -1.06 9.40 5.67
CA THR A 208 -0.52 10.71 5.28
C THR A 208 -1.24 11.86 5.97
N VAL A 209 -2.57 11.80 6.08
CA VAL A 209 -3.40 12.78 6.77
C VAL A 209 -3.09 12.81 8.26
N LEU A 210 -2.93 11.64 8.90
CA LEU A 210 -2.54 11.55 10.31
C LEU A 210 -1.19 12.23 10.56
N LEU A 211 -0.21 11.98 9.68
CA LEU A 211 1.11 12.59 9.75
C LEU A 211 1.08 14.11 9.51
N LEU A 212 0.31 14.59 8.52
CA LEU A 212 0.17 16.04 8.28
C LEU A 212 -0.48 16.74 9.48
N LYS A 213 -1.47 16.10 10.11
CA LYS A 213 -2.12 16.61 11.32
C LYS A 213 -1.17 16.61 12.53
N SER A 214 -0.30 15.60 12.68
CA SER A 214 0.71 15.58 13.75
C SER A 214 1.79 16.65 13.57
N LEU A 215 2.11 17.01 12.32
CA LEU A 215 2.98 18.15 12.00
C LEU A 215 2.34 19.52 12.24
N GLY A 216 1.04 19.57 12.58
CA GLY A 216 0.33 20.82 12.90
C GLY A 216 -0.37 21.48 11.71
N VAL A 217 -0.54 20.78 10.58
CA VAL A 217 -1.31 21.31 9.44
C VAL A 217 -2.80 21.29 9.79
N VAL A 218 -3.39 22.48 9.97
CA VAL A 218 -4.80 22.63 10.36
C VAL A 218 -5.72 22.37 9.17
N ASP A 219 -5.52 23.10 8.07
CA ASP A 219 -6.32 22.97 6.85
C ASP A 219 -5.55 22.19 5.77
N LEU A 220 -6.05 20.99 5.47
CA LEU A 220 -5.46 20.11 4.46
C LEU A 220 -5.88 20.53 3.04
N LEU A 221 -7.01 21.22 2.87
CA LEU A 221 -7.49 21.65 1.56
C LEU A 221 -6.67 22.83 1.03
N GLN A 222 -6.17 23.67 1.94
CA GLN A 222 -5.30 24.80 1.61
C GLN A 222 -3.81 24.40 1.57
N PHE A 223 -3.46 23.17 1.96
CA PHE A 223 -2.06 22.75 1.97
C PHE A 223 -1.49 22.70 0.56
N HIS A 224 -0.27 23.24 0.40
CA HIS A 224 0.39 23.39 -0.87
C HIS A 224 0.97 22.05 -1.35
N PHE A 225 0.14 21.21 -1.95
CA PHE A 225 0.57 20.00 -2.64
C PHE A 225 1.09 20.33 -4.05
N MET A 226 2.15 19.64 -4.49
CA MET A 226 2.59 19.70 -5.90
C MET A 226 1.54 19.10 -6.84
N ASP A 227 0.92 18.02 -6.39
CA ASP A 227 -0.20 17.34 -7.02
C ASP A 227 -1.29 17.11 -5.97
N PRO A 228 -2.31 17.99 -5.91
CA PRO A 228 -3.34 17.86 -4.88
C PRO A 228 -4.13 16.56 -5.08
N PRO A 229 -4.38 15.79 -4.01
CA PRO A 229 -5.29 14.65 -4.08
C PRO A 229 -6.74 15.10 -4.28
N PRO A 230 -7.61 14.22 -4.80
CA PRO A 230 -9.05 14.47 -4.84
C PRO A 230 -9.60 14.80 -3.44
N GLN A 231 -10.47 15.79 -3.35
CA GLN A 231 -11.08 16.21 -2.08
C GLN A 231 -11.82 15.06 -1.39
N ASP A 232 -12.51 14.22 -2.16
CA ASP A 232 -13.20 13.02 -1.65
C ASP A 232 -12.25 12.06 -0.92
N ASN A 233 -11.01 11.90 -1.38
CA ASN A 233 -10.02 11.05 -0.72
C ASN A 233 -9.60 11.66 0.63
N ILE A 234 -9.36 12.98 0.67
CA ILE A 234 -9.02 13.68 1.92
C ILE A 234 -10.16 13.55 2.93
N LEU A 235 -11.40 13.84 2.51
CA LEU A 235 -12.58 13.80 3.37
C LEU A 235 -12.82 12.39 3.91
N ASN A 236 -12.68 11.37 3.08
CA ASN A 236 -12.83 9.98 3.53
C ASN A 236 -11.73 9.57 4.50
N SER A 237 -10.48 9.96 4.26
CA SER A 237 -9.38 9.69 5.20
C SER A 237 -9.56 10.41 6.54
N LEU A 238 -10.05 11.67 6.53
CA LEU A 238 -10.44 12.39 7.76
C LEU A 238 -11.57 11.68 8.49
N TYR A 239 -12.59 11.24 7.77
CA TYR A 239 -13.71 10.49 8.33
C TYR A 239 -13.27 9.16 8.93
N GLN A 240 -12.38 8.41 8.26
CA GLN A 240 -11.80 7.18 8.78
C GLN A 240 -11.02 7.45 10.09
N LEU A 241 -10.17 8.47 10.14
CA LEU A 241 -9.42 8.81 11.34
C LEU A 241 -10.33 9.28 12.50
N TRP A 242 -11.42 9.98 12.19
CA TRP A 242 -12.42 10.36 13.17
C TRP A 242 -13.14 9.13 13.74
N ILE A 243 -13.51 8.16 12.89
CA ILE A 243 -14.09 6.88 13.32
C ILE A 243 -13.18 6.12 14.29
N LEU A 244 -11.88 6.09 14.01
CA LEU A 244 -10.88 5.41 14.86
C LEU A 244 -10.59 6.18 16.17
N GLY A 245 -11.21 7.36 16.37
CA GLY A 245 -10.96 8.22 17.52
C GLY A 245 -9.61 8.96 17.47
N ALA A 246 -8.93 8.95 16.32
CA ALA A 246 -7.66 9.66 16.13
C ALA A 246 -7.88 11.18 16.00
N LEU A 247 -9.02 11.58 15.45
CA LEU A 247 -9.44 12.98 15.32
C LEU A 247 -10.68 13.26 16.17
N ASP A 248 -10.77 14.47 16.70
CA ASP A 248 -11.97 14.95 17.36
C ASP A 248 -13.02 15.47 16.36
N HIS A 249 -14.18 15.90 16.86
CA HIS A 249 -15.27 16.44 16.05
C HIS A 249 -14.91 17.74 15.30
N THR A 250 -13.80 18.39 15.67
CA THR A 250 -13.30 19.59 14.98
C THR A 250 -12.19 19.29 13.98
N GLY A 251 -11.74 18.04 13.88
CA GLY A 251 -10.64 17.62 13.02
C GLY A 251 -9.25 17.92 13.59
N ALA A 252 -9.15 18.13 14.91
CA ALA A 252 -7.88 18.21 15.63
C ALA A 252 -7.47 16.85 16.20
N LEU A 253 -6.18 16.68 16.45
CA LEU A 253 -5.57 15.41 16.82
C LEU A 253 -5.80 15.09 18.32
N THR A 254 -6.42 13.95 18.60
CA THR A 254 -6.65 13.47 19.97
C THR A 254 -5.37 12.91 20.61
N PRO A 255 -5.33 12.67 21.93
CA PRO A 255 -4.20 11.96 22.56
C PRO A 255 -3.95 10.58 21.94
N LEU A 256 -5.03 9.87 21.57
CA LEU A 256 -4.95 8.60 20.86
C LEU A 256 -4.32 8.79 19.47
N GLY A 257 -4.78 9.78 18.70
CA GLY A 257 -4.22 10.10 17.39
C GLY A 257 -2.73 10.48 17.44
N ARG A 258 -2.30 11.19 18.50
CA ARG A 258 -0.87 11.48 18.72
C ARG A 258 -0.05 10.23 18.96
N GLN A 259 -0.55 9.30 19.77
CA GLN A 259 0.13 8.01 19.98
C GLN A 259 0.18 7.19 18.68
N MET A 260 -0.90 7.20 17.88
CA MET A 260 -0.95 6.50 16.60
C MET A 260 0.07 7.03 15.59
N ALA A 261 0.31 8.35 15.56
CA ALA A 261 1.22 8.99 14.61
C ALA A 261 2.71 8.63 14.82
N GLU A 262 3.07 8.15 16.00
CA GLU A 262 4.42 7.69 16.35
C GLU A 262 4.72 6.27 15.82
N PHE A 263 3.67 5.49 15.50
CA PHE A 263 3.84 4.15 14.95
C PHE A 263 3.93 4.18 13.42
N PRO A 264 4.87 3.45 12.80
CA PRO A 264 4.99 3.37 11.34
C PRO A 264 4.02 2.31 10.76
N LEU A 265 2.75 2.37 11.14
CA LEU A 265 1.72 1.41 10.76
C LEU A 265 0.47 2.13 10.23
N ASP A 266 -0.43 1.39 9.61
CA ASP A 266 -1.72 1.95 9.21
C ASP A 266 -2.59 2.28 10.42
N PRO A 267 -3.40 3.36 10.38
CA PRO A 267 -4.17 3.80 11.53
C PRO A 267 -5.01 2.70 12.23
N PRO A 268 -5.73 1.80 11.52
CA PRO A 268 -6.47 0.72 12.18
C PRO A 268 -5.56 -0.24 12.97
N GLN A 269 -4.38 -0.55 12.44
CA GLN A 269 -3.41 -1.40 13.12
C GLN A 269 -2.82 -0.70 14.35
N CYS A 270 -2.55 0.62 14.27
CA CYS A 270 -2.13 1.42 15.43
C CYS A 270 -3.19 1.40 16.54
N GLN A 271 -4.46 1.62 16.18
CA GLN A 271 -5.56 1.60 17.14
C GLN A 271 -5.67 0.22 17.81
N MET A 272 -5.63 -0.86 17.03
CA MET A 272 -5.67 -2.22 17.54
C MET A 272 -4.58 -2.48 18.57
N LEU A 273 -3.36 -2.01 18.30
CA LEU A 273 -2.21 -2.17 19.19
C LEU A 273 -2.36 -1.35 20.47
N ILE A 274 -2.87 -0.11 20.41
CA ILE A 274 -3.08 0.73 21.60
C ILE A 274 -4.23 0.19 22.46
N VAL A 275 -5.37 -0.21 21.85
CA VAL A 275 -6.53 -0.77 22.56
C VAL A 275 -6.19 -2.12 23.19
N SER A 276 -5.31 -2.91 22.56
CA SER A 276 -4.87 -4.20 23.13
C SER A 276 -4.18 -4.07 24.49
N CYS A 277 -3.56 -2.92 24.79
CA CYS A 277 -3.00 -2.64 26.11
C CYS A 277 -4.08 -2.43 27.17
N GLN A 278 -5.23 -1.86 26.80
CA GLN A 278 -6.38 -1.68 27.68
C GLN A 278 -7.12 -3.00 27.94
N MET A 279 -7.18 -3.88 26.93
CA MET A 279 -7.78 -5.22 27.02
C MET A 279 -6.80 -6.31 27.52
N GLU A 280 -5.58 -5.94 27.90
CA GLU A 280 -4.53 -6.83 28.41
C GLU A 280 -4.08 -7.97 27.47
N CYS A 281 -4.32 -7.85 26.15
CA CYS A 281 -3.96 -8.84 25.11
C CYS A 281 -2.85 -8.38 24.15
N SER A 282 -2.08 -7.38 24.58
CA SER A 282 -1.07 -6.71 23.75
C SER A 282 0.07 -7.58 23.22
N ALA A 283 0.46 -8.66 23.92
CA ALA A 283 1.57 -9.51 23.48
C ALA A 283 1.21 -10.31 22.22
N GLU A 284 -0.03 -10.77 22.13
CA GLU A 284 -0.60 -11.52 21.01
C GLU A 284 -0.92 -10.59 19.85
N VAL A 285 -1.57 -9.46 20.12
CA VAL A 285 -1.92 -8.46 19.10
C VAL A 285 -0.66 -7.89 18.44
N LEU A 286 0.41 -7.64 19.20
CA LEU A 286 1.71 -7.23 18.65
C LEU A 286 2.25 -8.23 17.62
N ILE A 287 2.08 -9.55 17.85
CA ILE A 287 2.47 -10.58 16.88
C ILE A 287 1.58 -10.50 15.63
N ILE A 288 0.26 -10.40 15.82
CA ILE A 288 -0.70 -10.32 14.71
C ILE A 288 -0.40 -9.10 13.82
N VAL A 289 -0.25 -7.91 14.40
CA VAL A 289 0.10 -6.68 13.66
C VAL A 289 1.41 -6.86 12.89
N SER A 290 2.42 -7.48 13.51
CA SER A 290 3.71 -7.73 12.85
C SER A 290 3.57 -8.68 11.67
N MET A 291 2.67 -9.66 11.74
CA MET A 291 2.38 -10.60 10.65
C MET A 291 1.61 -9.91 9.50
N LEU A 292 0.66 -9.03 9.82
CA LEU A 292 -0.08 -8.25 8.82
C LEU A 292 0.80 -7.22 8.09
N SER A 293 1.86 -6.72 8.75
CA SER A 293 2.77 -5.72 8.18
C SER A 293 3.75 -6.29 7.15
N VAL A 294 3.78 -7.61 6.96
CA VAL A 294 4.68 -8.30 6.03
C VAL A 294 3.84 -8.95 4.93
N PRO A 295 4.32 -8.99 3.67
CA PRO A 295 3.63 -9.71 2.59
C PRO A 295 3.34 -11.17 2.96
N SER A 296 2.38 -11.79 2.26
CA SER A 296 1.93 -13.16 2.52
C SER A 296 3.07 -14.12 2.83
N ILE A 297 3.02 -14.73 4.01
CA ILE A 297 4.02 -15.66 4.52
C ILE A 297 3.95 -17.04 3.86
N PHE A 298 2.78 -17.40 3.34
CA PHE A 298 2.50 -18.72 2.81
C PHE A 298 2.97 -18.81 1.36
N TYR A 299 3.76 -19.83 1.08
CA TYR A 299 4.26 -20.14 -0.24
C TYR A 299 3.47 -21.30 -0.83
N ARG A 300 2.95 -21.14 -2.06
CA ARG A 300 2.20 -22.18 -2.78
C ARG A 300 2.93 -22.53 -4.07
N PRO A 301 3.89 -23.48 -4.05
CA PRO A 301 4.64 -23.87 -5.23
C PRO A 301 3.76 -24.63 -6.24
N LYS A 302 3.87 -24.26 -7.52
CA LYS A 302 3.25 -25.00 -8.63
C LYS A 302 3.69 -26.47 -8.60
N GLY A 303 2.74 -27.38 -8.74
CA GLY A 303 2.97 -28.84 -8.70
C GLY A 303 2.98 -29.48 -7.30
N ARG A 304 3.03 -28.70 -6.22
CA ARG A 304 2.89 -29.17 -4.83
C ARG A 304 1.83 -28.39 -4.05
N GLU A 305 0.81 -27.95 -4.76
CA GLU A 305 -0.24 -27.09 -4.21
C GLU A 305 -1.08 -27.80 -3.14
N GLU A 306 -1.52 -29.03 -3.41
CA GLU A 306 -2.32 -29.83 -2.47
C GLU A 306 -1.55 -30.12 -1.17
N GLU A 307 -0.25 -30.39 -1.26
CA GLU A 307 0.59 -30.60 -0.07
C GLU A 307 0.74 -29.33 0.76
N ALA A 308 0.93 -28.18 0.09
CA ALA A 308 1.03 -26.89 0.77
C ALA A 308 -0.30 -26.53 1.46
N ASP A 309 -1.43 -26.75 0.79
CA ASP A 309 -2.75 -26.49 1.33
C ASP A 309 -3.08 -27.44 2.50
N GLY A 310 -2.71 -28.73 2.41
CA GLY A 310 -2.88 -29.70 3.49
C GLY A 310 -1.99 -29.43 4.72
N VAL A 311 -0.81 -28.85 4.53
CA VAL A 311 0.02 -28.39 5.67
C VAL A 311 -0.55 -27.11 6.28
N ARG A 312 -1.06 -26.20 5.46
CA ARG A 312 -1.68 -24.95 5.92
C ARG A 312 -2.92 -25.21 6.77
N GLU A 313 -3.76 -26.17 6.39
CA GLU A 313 -4.97 -26.55 7.12
C GLU A 313 -4.68 -26.90 8.60
N LYS A 314 -3.51 -27.51 8.88
CA LYS A 314 -3.09 -27.85 10.25
C LYS A 314 -2.86 -26.62 11.15
N PHE A 315 -2.60 -25.46 10.57
CA PHE A 315 -2.38 -24.22 11.30
C PHE A 315 -3.64 -23.35 11.43
N GLN A 316 -4.66 -23.63 10.61
CA GLN A 316 -5.87 -22.84 10.55
C GLN A 316 -6.62 -22.89 11.88
N VAL A 317 -6.99 -21.71 12.36
CA VAL A 317 -7.90 -21.55 13.49
C VAL A 317 -9.28 -21.27 12.88
N PRO A 318 -10.28 -22.16 13.06
CA PRO A 318 -11.57 -22.06 12.38
C PRO A 318 -12.30 -20.73 12.61
N GLU A 319 -12.02 -20.05 13.72
CA GLU A 319 -12.69 -18.81 14.10
C GLU A 319 -12.07 -17.55 13.48
N SER A 320 -10.81 -17.61 13.04
CA SER A 320 -10.05 -16.39 12.70
C SER A 320 -8.76 -16.62 11.91
N ASP A 321 -8.62 -15.90 10.79
CA ASP A 321 -7.36 -15.82 10.04
C ASP A 321 -6.26 -15.09 10.83
N HIS A 322 -6.63 -14.06 11.59
CA HIS A 322 -5.68 -13.33 12.45
C HIS A 322 -5.08 -14.26 13.51
N LEU A 323 -5.88 -15.16 14.08
CA LEU A 323 -5.39 -16.16 15.04
C LEU A 323 -4.57 -17.25 14.35
N THR A 324 -4.87 -17.56 13.09
CA THR A 324 -4.04 -18.47 12.28
C THR A 324 -2.61 -17.92 12.16
N TYR A 325 -2.43 -16.62 11.90
CA TYR A 325 -1.09 -16.01 11.91
C TYR A 325 -0.40 -16.11 13.27
N LEU A 326 -1.13 -15.87 14.35
CA LEU A 326 -0.60 -16.01 15.70
C LEU A 326 -0.14 -17.45 15.96
N ASN A 327 -0.95 -18.45 15.60
CA ASN A 327 -0.61 -19.86 15.74
C ASN A 327 0.67 -20.22 14.97
N VAL A 328 0.77 -19.81 13.70
CA VAL A 328 1.97 -20.05 12.88
C VAL A 328 3.23 -19.45 13.54
N TYR A 329 3.15 -18.22 14.04
CA TYR A 329 4.29 -17.59 14.71
C TYR A 329 4.68 -18.30 16.02
N LEU A 330 3.69 -18.72 16.82
CA LEU A 330 3.93 -19.46 18.06
C LEU A 330 4.58 -20.81 17.79
N GLN A 331 4.10 -21.56 16.79
CA GLN A 331 4.71 -22.84 16.39
C GLN A 331 6.14 -22.67 15.88
N TRP A 332 6.40 -21.61 15.10
CA TRP A 332 7.75 -21.30 14.65
C TRP A 332 8.70 -20.96 15.81
N LYS A 333 8.19 -20.20 16.80
CA LYS A 333 8.92 -19.85 18.02
C LYS A 333 9.23 -21.08 18.88
N LEU A 334 8.29 -22.02 19.02
CA LEU A 334 8.50 -23.29 19.74
C LEU A 334 9.60 -24.13 19.08
N ASN A 335 9.67 -24.12 17.76
CA ASN A 335 10.71 -24.79 16.97
C ASN A 335 12.00 -23.97 16.84
N ASN A 336 12.32 -23.12 17.83
CA ASN A 336 13.55 -22.33 17.92
C ASN A 336 13.86 -21.47 16.68
N TYR A 337 12.83 -20.96 15.99
CA TYR A 337 12.99 -20.17 14.77
C TYR A 337 13.73 -20.89 13.63
N SER A 338 13.60 -22.22 13.56
CA SER A 338 14.27 -23.06 12.57
C SER A 338 13.91 -22.67 11.13
N SER A 339 14.92 -22.61 10.26
CA SER A 339 14.73 -22.37 8.82
C SER A 339 14.24 -23.64 8.11
N ASN A 340 14.61 -24.82 8.59
CA ASN A 340 14.16 -26.09 8.03
C ASN A 340 12.66 -26.28 8.26
N TRP A 341 12.17 -25.93 9.46
CA TRP A 341 10.74 -25.96 9.78
C TRP A 341 9.93 -25.08 8.81
N CYS A 342 10.39 -23.85 8.53
CA CYS A 342 9.71 -23.00 7.55
C CYS A 342 9.66 -23.64 6.15
N ASN A 343 10.73 -24.29 5.71
CA ASN A 343 10.76 -24.94 4.39
C ASN A 343 9.83 -26.16 4.32
N GLU A 344 9.79 -26.99 5.37
CA GLU A 344 8.89 -28.14 5.48
C GLU A 344 7.42 -27.72 5.51
N HIS A 345 7.13 -26.54 6.07
CA HIS A 345 5.78 -26.00 6.19
C HIS A 345 5.39 -25.00 5.09
N PHE A 346 6.18 -24.88 4.02
CA PHE A 346 5.94 -23.94 2.92
C PHE A 346 5.74 -22.48 3.39
N ILE A 347 6.54 -22.05 4.35
CA ILE A 347 6.55 -20.68 4.89
C ILE A 347 7.82 -19.97 4.42
N HIS A 348 7.67 -18.72 3.97
CA HIS A 348 8.81 -17.89 3.58
C HIS A 348 9.65 -17.47 4.80
N ILE A 349 10.84 -18.06 4.96
CA ILE A 349 11.77 -17.75 6.06
C ILE A 349 12.18 -16.27 6.10
N LYS A 350 12.38 -15.64 4.93
CA LYS A 350 12.75 -14.22 4.83
C LYS A 350 11.63 -13.32 5.37
N ALA A 351 10.37 -13.64 5.05
CA ALA A 351 9.20 -12.95 5.60
C ALA A 351 9.11 -13.13 7.12
N MET A 352 9.25 -14.35 7.64
CA MET A 352 9.18 -14.62 9.09
C MET A 352 10.31 -13.93 9.89
N ARG A 353 11.53 -13.85 9.33
CA ARG A 353 12.62 -13.04 9.92
C ARG A 353 12.22 -11.57 9.97
N LYS A 354 11.64 -11.04 8.89
CA LYS A 354 11.16 -9.66 8.84
C LYS A 354 10.06 -9.38 9.86
N VAL A 355 9.11 -10.31 10.04
CA VAL A 355 8.08 -10.22 11.09
C VAL A 355 8.74 -10.08 12.46
N ARG A 356 9.77 -10.87 12.76
CA ARG A 356 10.47 -10.79 14.05
C ARG A 356 11.17 -9.44 14.25
N GLU A 357 11.77 -8.88 13.20
CA GLU A 357 12.37 -7.53 13.24
C GLU A 357 11.31 -6.46 13.50
N VAL A 358 10.20 -6.47 12.74
CA VAL A 358 9.09 -5.52 12.90
C VAL A 358 8.50 -5.62 14.29
N ARG A 359 8.28 -6.84 14.80
CA ARG A 359 7.80 -7.08 16.16
C ARG A 359 8.69 -6.45 17.21
N GLN A 360 10.01 -6.57 17.05
CA GLN A 360 10.97 -5.99 18.00
C GLN A 360 10.93 -4.46 17.95
N GLN A 361 10.91 -3.87 16.75
CA GLN A 361 10.79 -2.42 16.57
C GLN A 361 9.50 -1.87 17.19
N LEU A 362 8.37 -2.52 16.94
CA LEU A 362 7.08 -2.12 17.52
C LEU A 362 7.08 -2.26 19.05
N LYS A 363 7.68 -3.33 19.59
CA LYS A 363 7.84 -3.51 21.04
C LYS A 363 8.67 -2.37 21.65
N ASP A 364 9.74 -1.96 20.99
CA ASP A 364 10.61 -0.89 21.48
C ASP A 364 9.87 0.45 21.50
N ILE A 365 9.06 0.74 20.48
CA ILE A 365 8.19 1.93 20.43
C ILE A 365 7.12 1.87 21.54
N MET A 366 6.48 0.72 21.77
CA MET A 366 5.52 0.54 22.86
C MET A 366 6.13 0.86 24.23
N ILE A 367 7.37 0.39 24.48
CA ILE A 367 8.08 0.67 25.73
C ILE A 367 8.39 2.16 25.86
N GLN A 368 8.83 2.83 24.78
CA GLN A 368 9.08 4.27 24.76
C GLN A 368 7.81 5.08 25.09
N GLN A 369 6.66 4.64 24.58
CA GLN A 369 5.35 5.23 24.86
C GLN A 369 4.74 4.81 26.20
N LYS A 370 5.43 4.00 27.00
CA LYS A 370 4.97 3.46 28.31
C LYS A 370 3.72 2.59 28.20
N LEU A 371 3.55 1.90 27.08
CA LEU A 371 2.49 0.91 26.89
C LEU A 371 2.91 -0.44 27.47
N SER A 372 2.10 -1.00 28.37
CA SER A 372 2.40 -2.28 29.02
C SER A 372 2.13 -3.45 28.08
N VAL A 373 3.12 -4.34 27.93
CA VAL A 373 2.97 -5.59 27.17
C VAL A 373 2.54 -6.71 28.11
N LYS A 374 1.24 -7.01 28.13
CA LYS A 374 0.61 -8.14 28.83
C LYS A 374 0.05 -9.15 27.84
N SER A 375 0.01 -10.42 28.27
CA SER A 375 -0.55 -11.55 27.52
C SER A 375 -1.87 -11.97 28.16
N CYS A 376 -2.89 -12.24 27.34
CA CYS A 376 -4.20 -12.69 27.79
C CYS A 376 -4.31 -14.22 27.94
N GLY A 377 -3.21 -14.96 27.81
CA GLY A 377 -3.21 -16.42 27.94
C GLY A 377 -3.97 -17.10 26.79
N THR A 378 -5.03 -17.85 27.13
CA THR A 378 -5.81 -18.67 26.17
C THR A 378 -7.15 -18.08 25.77
N ASP A 379 -7.48 -16.87 26.23
CA ASP A 379 -8.79 -16.24 25.97
C ASP A 379 -8.80 -15.56 24.60
N TRP A 380 -9.04 -16.36 23.55
CA TRP A 380 -9.07 -15.91 22.15
C TRP A 380 -10.15 -14.83 21.90
N ASP A 381 -11.24 -14.83 22.67
CA ASP A 381 -12.34 -13.87 22.58
C ASP A 381 -11.90 -12.44 22.83
N ILE A 382 -10.97 -12.24 23.77
CA ILE A 382 -10.43 -10.91 24.07
C ILE A 382 -9.65 -10.38 22.85
N ILE A 383 -8.90 -11.26 22.18
CA ILE A 383 -8.17 -10.91 20.96
C ILE A 383 -9.15 -10.61 19.82
N ARG A 384 -10.20 -11.43 19.65
CA ARG A 384 -11.26 -11.18 18.64
C ARG A 384 -11.98 -9.86 18.89
N LYS A 385 -12.33 -9.56 20.14
CA LYS A 385 -12.94 -8.29 20.56
C LYS A 385 -12.00 -7.10 20.30
N CYS A 386 -10.69 -7.27 20.55
CA CYS A 386 -9.69 -6.25 20.25
C CYS A 386 -9.59 -6.00 18.73
N ILE A 387 -9.56 -7.03 17.90
CA ILE A 387 -9.58 -6.90 16.43
C ILE A 387 -10.86 -6.19 15.98
N CYS A 388 -12.00 -6.57 16.55
CA CYS A 388 -13.29 -5.92 16.29
C CYS A 388 -13.24 -4.41 16.60
N SER A 389 -12.58 -3.99 17.67
CA SER A 389 -12.49 -2.57 18.06
C SER A 389 -11.75 -1.68 17.06
N ALA A 390 -10.86 -2.26 16.26
CA ALA A 390 -10.14 -1.56 15.20
C ALA A 390 -10.84 -1.66 13.84
N TYR A 391 -11.41 -2.82 13.53
CA TYR A 391 -11.97 -3.13 12.21
C TYR A 391 -13.51 -3.11 12.15
N PHE A 392 -14.20 -2.56 13.16
CA PHE A 392 -15.67 -2.52 13.19
C PHE A 392 -16.29 -1.83 11.96
N TYR A 393 -15.61 -0.85 11.37
CA TYR A 393 -16.08 -0.16 10.17
C TYR A 393 -15.94 -1.02 8.88
N GLN A 394 -15.16 -2.10 8.94
CA GLN A 394 -14.96 -3.15 7.92
C GLN A 394 -15.63 -4.46 8.38
N ALA A 395 -16.87 -4.36 8.88
CA ALA A 395 -17.68 -5.50 9.24
C ALA A 395 -18.64 -5.90 8.11
N ALA A 396 -18.81 -7.21 7.91
CA ALA A 396 -19.73 -7.79 6.95
C ALA A 396 -20.65 -8.83 7.63
N ARG A 397 -21.86 -8.98 7.08
CA ARG A 397 -22.89 -9.90 7.57
C ARG A 397 -23.23 -10.92 6.51
N LEU A 398 -23.46 -12.17 6.92
CA LEU A 398 -23.94 -13.24 6.06
C LEU A 398 -25.36 -12.93 5.54
N LYS A 399 -25.54 -12.95 4.22
CA LYS A 399 -26.83 -12.77 3.55
C LYS A 399 -27.31 -14.04 2.85
N GLY A 400 -26.39 -14.83 2.32
CA GLY A 400 -26.67 -16.08 1.61
C GLY A 400 -25.51 -17.07 1.72
N ILE A 401 -25.58 -18.16 0.97
CA ILE A 401 -24.54 -19.20 0.98
C ILE A 401 -23.25 -18.62 0.38
N GLY A 402 -22.24 -18.38 1.23
CA GLY A 402 -20.94 -17.84 0.80
C GLY A 402 -20.96 -16.38 0.33
N GLU A 403 -22.06 -15.66 0.55
CA GLU A 403 -22.20 -14.24 0.22
C GLU A 403 -22.40 -13.42 1.50
N TYR A 404 -21.47 -12.52 1.75
CA TYR A 404 -21.53 -11.53 2.81
C TYR A 404 -21.89 -10.17 2.22
N VAL A 405 -22.42 -9.28 3.05
CA VAL A 405 -22.69 -7.90 2.70
C VAL A 405 -22.07 -6.99 3.75
N ASN A 406 -21.28 -6.02 3.30
CA ASN A 406 -20.71 -5.01 4.19
C ASN A 406 -21.83 -4.25 4.91
N LEU A 407 -21.75 -4.14 6.24
CA LEU A 407 -22.79 -3.54 7.06
C LEU A 407 -22.96 -2.03 6.84
N ARG A 408 -21.92 -1.34 6.37
CA ARG A 408 -21.92 0.11 6.16
C ARG A 408 -22.25 0.48 4.72
N THR A 409 -21.58 -0.16 3.75
CA THR A 409 -21.73 0.19 2.33
C THR A 409 -22.85 -0.59 1.64
N GLY A 410 -23.32 -1.70 2.22
CA GLY A 410 -24.30 -2.59 1.59
C GLY A 410 -23.74 -3.35 0.38
N MET A 411 -22.42 -3.29 0.16
CA MET A 411 -21.75 -3.96 -0.96
C MET A 411 -21.64 -5.47 -0.70
N PRO A 412 -21.93 -6.32 -1.70
CA PRO A 412 -21.67 -7.75 -1.60
C PRO A 412 -20.15 -8.02 -1.56
N CYS A 413 -19.74 -8.93 -0.68
CA CYS A 413 -18.36 -9.34 -0.51
C CYS A 413 -18.30 -10.86 -0.29
N HIS A 414 -17.22 -11.49 -0.74
CA HIS A 414 -16.98 -12.91 -0.57
C HIS A 414 -15.76 -13.16 0.30
N LEU A 415 -15.74 -14.27 1.03
CA LEU A 415 -14.51 -14.70 1.71
C LEU A 415 -13.50 -15.16 0.66
N HIS A 416 -12.24 -14.73 0.80
CA HIS A 416 -11.19 -15.23 -0.07
C HIS A 416 -11.00 -16.75 0.13
N PRO A 417 -10.79 -17.55 -0.94
CA PRO A 417 -10.68 -19.01 -0.84
C PRO A 417 -9.55 -19.49 0.09
N THR A 418 -8.56 -18.64 0.36
CA THR A 418 -7.45 -18.96 1.26
C THR A 418 -7.75 -18.72 2.74
N SER A 419 -8.90 -18.13 3.07
CA SER A 419 -9.31 -17.89 4.46
C SER A 419 -9.60 -19.22 5.16
N ALA A 420 -9.24 -19.33 6.43
CA ALA A 420 -9.61 -20.46 7.30
C ALA A 420 -11.13 -20.57 7.49
N LEU A 421 -11.85 -19.47 7.28
CA LEU A 421 -13.31 -19.41 7.36
C LEU A 421 -13.99 -19.94 6.09
N TYR A 422 -13.24 -20.12 5.00
CA TYR A 422 -13.75 -20.63 3.75
C TYR A 422 -13.84 -22.16 3.79
N GLY A 423 -15.03 -22.72 3.53
CA GLY A 423 -15.23 -24.17 3.49
C GLY A 423 -15.58 -24.84 4.83
N LEU A 424 -15.74 -24.07 5.91
CA LEU A 424 -16.30 -24.60 7.17
C LEU A 424 -17.80 -24.89 7.02
N GLY A 425 -18.25 -26.00 7.62
CA GLY A 425 -19.68 -26.36 7.66
C GLY A 425 -20.56 -25.37 8.45
N THR A 426 -19.94 -24.53 9.29
CA THR A 426 -20.57 -23.43 10.03
C THR A 426 -19.97 -22.11 9.56
N THR A 427 -20.79 -21.32 8.85
CA THR A 427 -20.41 -19.97 8.45
C THR A 427 -20.85 -18.98 9.53
N PRO A 428 -19.98 -18.10 10.04
CA PRO A 428 -20.36 -17.13 11.06
C PRO A 428 -21.29 -16.06 10.50
N ASP A 429 -22.22 -15.58 11.31
CA ASP A 429 -23.19 -14.55 10.91
C ASP A 429 -22.53 -13.19 10.63
N TYR A 430 -21.50 -12.85 11.40
CA TYR A 430 -20.77 -11.58 11.31
C TYR A 430 -19.26 -11.82 11.27
N VAL A 431 -18.59 -11.09 10.39
CA VAL A 431 -17.14 -11.12 10.22
C VAL A 431 -16.58 -9.71 10.12
N VAL A 432 -15.38 -9.51 10.66
CA VAL A 432 -14.54 -8.34 10.37
C VAL A 432 -13.39 -8.79 9.49
N TYR A 433 -12.95 -7.92 8.58
CA TYR A 433 -11.86 -8.22 7.65
C TYR A 433 -10.81 -7.12 7.64
N HIS A 434 -9.56 -7.48 7.36
CA HIS A 434 -8.43 -6.54 7.31
C HIS A 434 -8.45 -5.69 6.03
N GLU A 435 -8.54 -6.36 4.88
CA GLU A 435 -8.51 -5.73 3.57
C GLU A 435 -9.59 -6.32 2.67
N LEU A 436 -10.06 -5.49 1.73
CA LEU A 436 -10.99 -5.88 0.69
C LEU A 436 -10.28 -5.67 -0.65
N VAL A 437 -10.12 -6.76 -1.40
CA VAL A 437 -9.38 -6.75 -2.68
C VAL A 437 -10.35 -7.05 -3.81
N MET A 438 -10.35 -6.19 -4.82
CA MET A 438 -11.07 -6.44 -6.07
C MET A 438 -10.19 -7.23 -7.04
N THR A 439 -10.64 -8.43 -7.42
CA THR A 439 -10.09 -9.17 -8.57
C THR A 439 -11.20 -9.40 -9.60
N ALA A 440 -11.71 -10.63 -9.74
CA ALA A 440 -12.92 -10.94 -10.50
C ALA A 440 -14.20 -10.68 -9.67
N LYS A 441 -14.07 -10.79 -8.34
CA LYS A 441 -15.09 -10.50 -7.33
C LYS A 441 -14.43 -9.75 -6.18
N GLU A 442 -15.25 -9.16 -5.32
CA GLU A 442 -14.82 -8.51 -4.08
C GLU A 442 -14.49 -9.57 -3.03
N TYR A 443 -13.20 -9.78 -2.77
CA TYR A 443 -12.74 -10.76 -1.79
C TYR A 443 -12.23 -10.09 -0.51
N MET A 444 -12.79 -10.50 0.62
CA MET A 444 -12.31 -10.16 1.96
C MET A 444 -11.08 -10.99 2.28
N GLN A 445 -9.98 -10.32 2.60
CA GLN A 445 -8.73 -10.94 3.04
C GLN A 445 -8.56 -10.78 4.56
N CYS A 446 -8.05 -11.84 5.18
CA CYS A 446 -7.85 -11.97 6.63
C CYS A 446 -9.12 -11.62 7.42
N ALA A 447 -10.04 -12.58 7.50
CA ALA A 447 -11.31 -12.41 8.20
C ALA A 447 -11.30 -13.05 9.59
N THR A 448 -12.09 -12.50 10.50
CA THR A 448 -12.32 -13.01 11.85
C THR A 448 -13.80 -13.01 12.17
N ALA A 449 -14.31 -14.13 12.69
CA ALA A 449 -15.67 -14.23 13.19
C ALA A 449 -15.83 -13.37 14.45
N VAL A 450 -16.90 -12.57 14.49
CA VAL A 450 -17.20 -11.68 15.62
C VAL A 450 -18.66 -11.79 16.03
N ASP A 451 -18.94 -11.47 17.29
CA ASP A 451 -20.31 -11.34 17.78
C ASP A 451 -20.89 -9.96 17.39
N GLY A 452 -22.16 -9.95 16.99
CA GLY A 452 -22.92 -8.74 16.73
C GLY A 452 -23.05 -7.83 17.96
N TYR A 453 -23.02 -8.39 19.17
CA TYR A 453 -23.02 -7.58 20.40
C TYR A 453 -21.73 -6.76 20.55
N TRP A 454 -20.57 -7.33 20.19
CA TRP A 454 -19.29 -6.61 20.26
C TRP A 454 -19.24 -5.44 19.27
N LEU A 455 -19.79 -5.63 18.07
CA LEU A 455 -19.90 -4.56 17.07
C LEU A 455 -20.73 -3.38 17.61
N ALA A 456 -21.85 -3.66 18.29
CA ALA A 456 -22.69 -2.62 18.88
C ALA A 456 -22.05 -1.95 20.11
N GLU A 457 -21.29 -2.70 20.92
CA GLU A 457 -20.58 -2.16 22.08
C GLU A 457 -19.41 -1.25 21.68
N LEU A 458 -18.61 -1.67 20.69
CA LEU A 458 -17.39 -0.99 20.27
C LEU A 458 -17.64 0.10 19.23
N GLY A 459 -18.73 0.00 18.47
CA GLY A 459 -19.14 0.97 17.47
C GLY A 459 -20.57 1.48 17.67
N PRO A 460 -20.94 2.06 18.83
CA PRO A 460 -22.32 2.44 19.14
C PRO A 460 -22.86 3.54 18.22
N MET A 461 -21.99 4.33 17.59
CA MET A 461 -22.39 5.33 16.58
C MET A 461 -22.88 4.71 15.27
N PHE A 462 -22.46 3.49 14.95
CA PHE A 462 -22.72 2.83 13.66
C PHE A 462 -23.67 1.65 13.77
N PHE A 463 -23.59 0.92 14.89
CA PHE A 463 -24.30 -0.33 15.06
C PHE A 463 -25.25 -0.28 16.25
N SER A 464 -26.45 -0.82 16.04
CA SER A 464 -27.44 -1.00 17.10
C SER A 464 -28.02 -2.40 17.01
N VAL A 465 -28.05 -3.14 18.12
CA VAL A 465 -28.70 -4.46 18.17
C VAL A 465 -30.21 -4.28 18.17
N LYS A 466 -30.87 -4.82 17.15
CA LYS A 466 -32.33 -4.84 17.04
C LYS A 466 -32.88 -6.00 17.86
N GLU A 467 -33.16 -5.76 19.14
CA GLU A 467 -33.88 -6.70 19.99
C GLU A 467 -35.39 -6.64 19.69
N THR A 468 -35.97 -7.77 19.32
CA THR A 468 -37.42 -7.91 19.13
C THR A 468 -38.10 -7.95 20.49
N GLY A 469 -38.62 -6.80 20.97
CA GLY A 469 -39.68 -6.81 21.97
C GLY A 469 -39.79 -5.60 22.89
N ARG A 470 -38.70 -4.96 23.31
CA ARG A 470 -38.72 -3.81 24.23
C ARG A 470 -37.48 -2.93 23.95
N SER A 471 -37.55 -1.61 24.21
CA SER A 471 -36.41 -0.65 24.12
C SER A 471 -36.20 0.16 22.82
N GLY A 472 -37.17 0.26 21.91
CA GLY A 472 -37.06 1.21 20.79
C GLY A 472 -37.00 2.70 21.21
N ARG A 473 -37.59 3.04 22.37
CA ARG A 473 -37.73 4.43 22.86
C ARG A 473 -36.57 4.86 23.77
N GLU A 474 -36.02 3.96 24.59
CA GLU A 474 -34.85 4.23 25.43
C GLU A 474 -33.57 4.32 24.61
N LYS A 475 -33.37 3.44 23.62
CA LYS A 475 -32.21 3.50 22.73
C LYS A 475 -32.21 4.75 21.85
N LYS A 476 -33.40 5.18 21.40
CA LYS A 476 -33.55 6.47 20.68
C LYS A 476 -33.25 7.67 21.59
N LYS A 477 -33.49 7.55 22.90
CA LYS A 477 -33.14 8.55 23.90
C LYS A 477 -31.62 8.59 24.12
N GLN A 478 -30.95 7.44 24.27
CA GLN A 478 -29.49 7.36 24.39
C GLN A 478 -28.76 7.88 23.15
N ALA A 479 -29.22 7.51 21.94
CA ALA A 479 -28.65 8.02 20.70
C ALA A 479 -28.86 9.54 20.56
N ALA A 480 -30.03 10.05 20.97
CA ALA A 480 -30.30 11.49 20.99
C ALA A 480 -29.48 12.23 22.05
N GLU A 481 -29.25 11.63 23.23
CA GLU A 481 -28.38 12.17 24.27
C GLU A 481 -26.93 12.24 23.78
N HIS A 482 -26.41 11.19 23.16
CA HIS A 482 -25.06 11.18 22.59
C HIS A 482 -24.91 12.17 21.43
N LEU A 483 -25.91 12.28 20.53
CA LEU A 483 -25.90 13.28 19.46
C LEU A 483 -25.89 14.70 20.04
N LYS A 484 -26.68 14.94 21.09
CA LYS A 484 -26.74 16.24 21.76
C LYS A 484 -25.43 16.55 22.48
N GLU A 485 -24.81 15.57 23.14
CA GLU A 485 -23.48 15.71 23.73
C GLU A 485 -22.44 16.09 22.66
N MET A 486 -22.46 15.39 21.52
CA MET A 486 -21.60 15.66 20.37
C MET A 486 -21.81 17.08 19.82
N GLU A 487 -23.06 17.53 19.67
CA GLU A 487 -23.38 18.90 19.25
C GLU A 487 -22.85 19.95 20.24
N THR A 488 -23.01 19.72 21.55
CA THR A 488 -22.44 20.61 22.57
C THR A 488 -20.91 20.64 22.51
N GLN A 489 -20.26 19.49 22.35
CA GLN A 489 -18.79 19.43 22.22
C GLN A 489 -18.31 20.13 20.96
N MET A 490 -18.99 19.94 19.82
CA MET A 490 -18.70 20.67 18.58
C MET A 490 -18.82 22.18 18.76
N ARG A 491 -19.89 22.65 19.41
CA ARG A 491 -20.09 24.09 19.64
C ARG A 491 -18.99 24.68 20.54
N LEU A 492 -18.69 24.02 21.66
CA LEU A 492 -17.64 24.47 22.58
C LEU A 492 -16.25 24.49 21.89
N ALA A 493 -15.96 23.47 21.09
CA ALA A 493 -14.69 23.37 20.39
C ALA A 493 -14.59 24.36 19.20
N GLN A 494 -15.71 24.69 18.55
CA GLN A 494 -15.78 25.79 17.57
C GLN A 494 -15.52 27.15 18.22
N GLU A 495 -16.15 27.43 19.37
CA GLU A 495 -15.90 28.64 20.16
C GLU A 495 -14.42 28.74 20.56
N GLU A 496 -13.81 27.64 21.03
CA GLU A 496 -12.39 27.61 21.39
C GLU A 496 -11.47 27.82 20.17
N MET A 497 -11.83 27.26 19.00
CA MET A 497 -11.08 27.48 17.77
C MET A 497 -11.15 28.92 17.29
N GLU A 498 -12.33 29.55 17.34
CA GLU A 498 -12.49 30.96 17.00
C GLU A 498 -11.67 31.84 17.93
N GLU A 499 -11.70 31.55 19.23
CA GLU A 499 -10.90 32.27 20.22
C GLU A 499 -9.39 32.11 19.96
N ARG A 500 -8.93 30.90 19.60
CA ARG A 500 -7.53 30.64 19.21
C ARG A 500 -7.15 31.38 17.92
N LYS A 501 -8.02 31.41 16.91
CA LYS A 501 -7.80 32.18 15.67
C LYS A 501 -7.71 33.67 15.97
N LEU A 502 -8.57 34.20 16.81
CA LEU A 502 -8.53 35.60 17.26
C LEU A 502 -7.22 35.92 18.00
N LYS A 503 -6.79 35.04 18.92
CA LYS A 503 -5.50 35.18 19.62
C LYS A 503 -4.30 35.08 18.67
N ALA A 504 -4.35 34.20 17.67
CA ALA A 504 -3.30 34.08 16.66
C ALA A 504 -3.21 35.33 15.79
N ALA A 505 -4.34 35.85 15.30
CA ALA A 505 -4.42 37.08 14.53
C ALA A 505 -3.91 38.29 15.34
N GLN A 506 -4.31 38.42 16.62
CA GLN A 506 -3.80 39.46 17.52
C GLN A 506 -2.28 39.34 17.73
N ARG A 507 -1.74 38.11 17.80
CA ARG A 507 -0.30 37.89 17.94
C ARG A 507 0.46 38.26 16.66
N GLU A 508 -0.10 37.96 15.48
CA GLU A 508 0.46 38.38 14.19
C GLU A 508 0.44 39.90 14.04
N GLU A 509 -0.64 40.58 14.40
CA GLU A 509 -0.70 42.05 14.41
C GLU A 509 0.32 42.67 15.38
N GLN A 510 0.51 42.09 16.56
CA GLN A 510 1.53 42.53 17.51
C GLN A 510 2.97 42.31 17.01
N LEU A 511 3.21 41.25 16.24
CA LEU A 511 4.50 40.97 15.61
C LEU A 511 4.76 41.93 14.43
N ALA A 512 3.74 42.21 13.61
CA ALA A 512 3.81 43.17 12.51
C ALA A 512 4.08 44.59 13.01
N ASN A 513 3.42 45.02 14.10
CA ASN A 513 3.67 46.33 14.73
C ASN A 513 5.04 46.45 15.41
N LYS A 514 5.72 45.34 15.72
CA LYS A 514 7.09 45.35 16.27
C LYS A 514 8.19 45.35 15.19
N GLN A 515 7.87 45.07 13.94
CA GLN A 515 8.79 45.22 12.81
C GLN A 515 8.72 46.63 12.23
N GLU A 516 9.04 47.65 13.03
CA GLU A 516 9.43 48.94 12.46
C GLU A 516 10.77 48.75 11.74
N ILE A 517 10.75 48.86 10.42
CA ILE A 517 11.94 48.85 9.57
C ILE A 517 12.79 50.09 9.94
N ALA A 518 13.81 49.89 10.79
CA ALA A 518 14.80 50.91 11.05
C ALA A 518 15.62 51.15 9.78
N THR A 519 15.27 52.19 9.02
CA THR A 519 16.02 52.65 7.86
C THR A 519 17.28 53.39 8.34
N PRO A 520 18.50 52.96 8.00
CA PRO A 520 19.69 53.70 8.38
C PRO A 520 19.84 54.91 7.47
N GLY A 521 19.60 56.10 8.02
CA GLY A 521 20.10 57.34 7.44
C GLY A 521 19.05 58.41 7.19
N HIS A 522 18.73 59.21 8.21
CA HIS A 522 18.30 60.60 8.05
C HIS A 522 18.49 61.38 9.36
N ALA A 523 19.74 61.57 9.76
CA ALA A 523 20.12 62.61 10.71
C ALA A 523 21.60 62.95 10.52
N THR A 524 21.91 63.79 9.54
CA THR A 524 23.20 64.49 9.48
C THR A 524 23.27 65.46 10.67
N PRO A 525 24.25 65.34 11.59
CA PRO A 525 24.37 66.29 12.68
C PRO A 525 24.88 67.64 12.16
N ARG A 526 24.09 68.70 12.36
CA ARG A 526 24.33 70.08 11.91
C ARG A 526 25.43 70.84 12.69
N ARG A 527 26.39 70.16 13.31
CA ARG A 527 27.49 70.81 14.04
C ARG A 527 28.81 70.09 13.81
N THR A 528 29.70 70.77 13.10
CA THR A 528 31.14 70.48 13.08
C THR A 528 31.74 70.81 14.45
N PRO A 529 32.43 69.88 15.12
CA PRO A 529 33.22 70.22 16.30
C PRO A 529 34.50 70.96 15.85
N SER A 530 34.73 72.12 16.44
CA SER A 530 35.98 72.86 16.33
C SER A 530 37.09 72.12 17.10
N LYS A 531 38.12 71.68 16.37
CA LYS A 531 39.51 71.35 16.77
C LYS A 531 39.77 70.87 18.21
N ILE A 532 40.48 69.75 18.30
CA ILE A 532 41.73 69.46 19.07
C ILE A 532 42.18 68.09 18.51
N GLY A 533 43.40 67.78 18.11
CA GLY A 533 44.74 68.37 18.14
C GLY A 533 45.68 67.27 17.58
N LEU A 534 46.87 67.67 17.11
CA LEU A 534 47.90 66.81 16.50
C LEU A 534 48.28 65.57 17.32
#